data_AF-A0A3C0FBT3-F1
#
_entry.id   AF-A0A3C0FBT3-F1
#
_cell.length_a   1.000
_cell.length_b   1.000
_cell.length_c   1.000
_cell.angle_alpha   90.00
_cell.angle_beta   90.00
_cell.angle_gamma   90.00
#
_symmetry.space_group_name_H-M   'P 1'
#
loop_
_entity.id
_entity.type
_entity.pdbx_description
1 polymer ?
#
loop_
_entity_poly.entity_id
_entity_poly.type
_entity_poly.pdbx_seq_one_letter_code
_entity_poly.pdbx_strand_id
1 'polypeptide(L)'
;MPGANRRRGRRPGWRAGLQMGLMTFLAALAVGLPAQTAMFRLPGVAALGVVLIITLIGIFFDMLGVAATAAHEVPFHARASRRMTGAREGLWLVRNADRVAAFSNDVVGDICGTINGAAVAALVFRLVVDVPVGWERVMGIAAVALVAGLTVGGKAVGKGYALSHADDIVSSTGRFLSWWQRKAS
;
A
#
# COMPACT_ATOMS: atom_id res chain seq x y z
N MET A 1 17.63 -34.25 -5.36
CA MET A 1 18.46 -33.03 -5.26
C MET A 1 19.30 -32.90 -6.54
N PRO A 2 19.73 -31.73 -7.04
CA PRO A 2 19.68 -30.39 -6.44
C PRO A 2 19.18 -29.27 -7.40
N GLY A 3 18.76 -28.14 -6.83
CA GLY A 3 18.41 -26.93 -7.58
C GLY A 3 18.31 -25.75 -6.64
N ALA A 4 19.41 -25.45 -5.96
CA ALA A 4 19.54 -24.33 -5.04
C ALA A 4 19.28 -23.01 -5.78
N ASN A 5 18.06 -22.50 -5.69
CA ASN A 5 17.73 -21.16 -6.15
C ASN A 5 18.33 -20.14 -5.18
N ARG A 6 19.62 -19.84 -5.39
CA ARG A 6 20.33 -18.75 -4.73
C ARG A 6 19.68 -17.44 -5.17
N ARG A 7 18.63 -17.00 -4.47
CA ARG A 7 18.14 -15.62 -4.53
C ARG A 7 19.28 -14.71 -4.10
N ARG A 8 20.09 -14.26 -5.07
CA ARG A 8 21.03 -13.16 -4.89
C ARG A 8 20.20 -11.90 -4.69
N GLY A 9 19.81 -11.66 -3.44
CA GLY A 9 19.26 -10.38 -3.01
C GLY A 9 20.24 -9.29 -3.39
N ARG A 10 19.92 -8.57 -4.47
CA ARG A 10 20.72 -7.45 -4.94
C ARG A 10 20.48 -6.33 -3.93
N ARG A 11 21.33 -6.28 -2.89
CA ARG A 11 21.28 -5.24 -1.85
C ARG A 11 21.14 -3.89 -2.56
N PRO A 12 20.06 -3.13 -2.32
CA PRO A 12 19.98 -1.79 -2.86
C PRO A 12 21.19 -1.03 -2.31
N GLY A 13 22.08 -0.60 -3.20
CA GLY A 13 23.23 0.21 -2.80
C GLY A 13 22.71 1.45 -2.07
N TRP A 14 23.48 1.99 -1.13
CA TRP A 14 23.11 3.18 -0.35
C TRP A 14 22.52 4.33 -1.19
N ARG A 15 22.94 4.45 -2.45
CA ARG A 15 22.39 5.41 -3.43
C ARG A 15 20.91 5.19 -3.78
N ALA A 16 20.46 3.94 -3.87
CA ALA A 16 19.05 3.61 -4.15
C ALA A 16 18.15 3.88 -2.94
N GLY A 17 18.65 3.62 -1.71
CA GLY A 17 17.95 3.99 -0.48
C GLY A 17 17.84 5.51 -0.33
N LEU A 18 18.92 6.25 -0.61
CA LEU A 18 18.91 7.72 -0.57
C LEU A 18 17.98 8.33 -1.63
N GLN A 19 17.95 7.77 -2.84
CA GLN A 19 17.04 8.20 -3.91
C GLN A 19 15.57 7.92 -3.55
N MET A 20 15.26 6.75 -3.00
CA MET A 20 13.91 6.44 -2.53
C MET A 20 13.49 7.37 -1.38
N GLY A 21 14.36 7.58 -0.38
CA GLY A 21 14.09 8.52 0.70
C GLY A 21 13.87 9.96 0.21
N LEU A 22 14.68 10.45 -0.73
CA LEU A 22 14.52 11.78 -1.30
C LEU A 22 13.23 11.91 -2.14
N MET A 23 12.91 10.89 -2.93
CA MET A 23 11.65 10.83 -3.70
C MET A 23 10.44 10.83 -2.77
N THR A 24 10.46 10.00 -1.72
CA THR A 24 9.40 9.96 -0.71
C THR A 24 9.28 11.29 0.01
N PHE A 25 10.39 11.92 0.41
CA PHE A 25 10.39 13.22 1.06
C PHE A 25 9.78 14.32 0.17
N LEU A 26 10.19 14.40 -1.10
CA LEU A 26 9.65 15.37 -2.05
C LEU A 26 8.16 15.11 -2.35
N ALA A 27 7.76 13.85 -2.49
CA ALA A 27 6.36 13.47 -2.68
C ALA A 27 5.51 13.80 -1.45
N ALA A 28 6.03 13.53 -0.24
CA ALA A 28 5.41 13.90 1.03
C ALA A 28 5.23 15.41 1.15
N LEU A 29 6.24 16.20 0.76
CA LEU A 29 6.16 17.67 0.80
C LEU A 29 5.14 18.22 -0.21
N ALA A 30 5.15 17.68 -1.43
CA ALA A 30 4.29 18.12 -2.52
C ALA A 30 2.81 17.78 -2.27
N VAL A 31 2.52 16.62 -1.69
CA VAL A 31 1.15 16.15 -1.44
C VAL A 31 0.65 16.54 -0.06
N GLY A 32 1.52 16.59 0.95
CA GLY A 32 1.15 16.85 2.34
C GLY A 32 0.55 18.23 2.59
N LEU A 33 1.12 19.28 1.99
CA LEU A 33 0.66 20.65 2.16
C LEU A 33 -0.76 20.90 1.61
N PRO A 34 -1.10 20.49 0.36
CA PRO A 34 -2.48 20.58 -0.12
C PRO A 34 -3.45 19.65 0.63
N ALA A 35 -3.00 18.47 1.08
CA ALA A 35 -3.84 17.54 1.82
C ALA A 35 -4.27 18.11 3.20
N GLN A 36 -3.37 18.77 3.92
CA GLN A 36 -3.69 19.42 5.20
C GLN A 36 -4.74 20.53 5.06
N THR A 37 -4.62 21.36 4.03
CA THR A 37 -5.56 22.46 3.78
C THR A 37 -6.93 21.96 3.31
N ALA A 38 -6.99 20.86 2.56
CA ALA A 38 -8.25 20.21 2.17
C ALA A 38 -8.95 19.54 3.36
N MET A 39 -8.19 18.88 4.24
CA MET A 39 -8.71 18.21 5.45
C MET A 39 -9.38 19.17 6.44
N PHE A 40 -8.85 20.38 6.59
CA PHE A 40 -9.44 21.41 7.47
C PHE A 40 -10.83 21.90 7.02
N ARG A 41 -11.14 21.80 5.73
CA ARG A 41 -12.43 22.26 5.17
C ARG A 41 -13.52 21.17 5.17
N LEU A 42 -13.17 19.92 5.48
CA LEU A 42 -14.12 18.81 5.48
C LEU A 42 -14.80 18.64 6.84
N PRO A 43 -16.10 18.25 6.87
CA PRO A 43 -16.74 17.77 8.09
C PRO A 43 -15.98 16.56 8.65
N GLY A 44 -15.87 16.42 9.98
CA GLY A 44 -15.04 15.38 10.61
C GLY A 44 -15.32 13.95 10.14
N VAL A 45 -16.58 13.64 9.80
CA VAL A 45 -16.99 12.34 9.25
C VAL A 45 -16.48 12.11 7.83
N ALA A 46 -16.47 13.14 6.99
CA ALA A 46 -15.95 13.05 5.62
C ALA A 46 -14.43 12.90 5.61
N ALA A 47 -13.72 13.62 6.51
CA ALA A 47 -12.28 13.48 6.70
C ALA A 47 -11.91 12.04 7.13
N LEU A 48 -12.69 11.44 8.05
CA LEU A 48 -12.52 10.05 8.46
C LEU A 48 -12.69 9.06 7.29
N GLY A 49 -13.68 9.29 6.42
CA GLY A 49 -13.90 8.46 5.24
C GLY A 49 -12.73 8.52 4.25
N VAL A 50 -12.17 9.70 4.00
CA VAL A 50 -11.00 9.87 3.13
C VAL A 50 -9.78 9.17 3.72
N VAL A 51 -9.51 9.36 5.02
CA VAL A 51 -8.43 8.67 5.75
C VAL A 51 -8.56 7.15 5.65
N LEU A 52 -9.78 6.62 5.83
CA LEU A 52 -10.04 5.18 5.69
C LEU A 52 -9.76 4.67 4.28
N ILE A 53 -10.19 5.39 3.23
CA ILE A 53 -9.93 5.01 1.85
C ILE A 53 -8.41 4.97 1.58
N ILE A 54 -7.67 6.00 2.02
CA ILE A 54 -6.21 6.05 1.86
C ILE A 54 -5.54 4.89 2.61
N THR A 55 -6.00 4.56 3.83
CA THR A 55 -5.53 3.38 4.59
C THR A 55 -5.73 2.10 3.80
N LEU A 56 -6.94 1.88 3.27
CA LEU A 56 -7.29 0.65 2.56
C LEU A 56 -6.46 0.47 1.30
N ILE A 57 -6.21 1.55 0.56
CA ILE A 57 -5.30 1.54 -0.60
C ILE A 57 -3.89 1.15 -0.15
N GLY A 58 -3.38 1.74 0.93
CA GLY A 58 -2.06 1.41 1.46
C GLY A 58 -1.93 -0.06 1.89
N ILE A 59 -2.95 -0.62 2.56
CA ILE A 59 -3.00 -2.04 2.94
C ILE A 59 -3.02 -2.93 1.69
N PHE A 60 -3.81 -2.58 0.68
CA PHE A 60 -3.89 -3.33 -0.57
C PHE A 60 -2.54 -3.38 -1.30
N PHE A 61 -1.82 -2.25 -1.38
CA PHE A 61 -0.49 -2.21 -1.99
C PHE A 61 0.57 -2.96 -1.16
N ASP A 62 0.54 -2.89 0.16
CA ASP A 62 1.40 -3.69 1.05
C ASP A 62 1.16 -5.19 0.83
N MET A 63 -0.11 -5.60 0.79
CA MET A 63 -0.54 -6.96 0.47
C MET A 63 -0.04 -7.42 -0.90
N LEU A 64 -0.09 -6.55 -1.91
CA LEU A 64 0.42 -6.84 -3.25
C LEU A 64 1.95 -7.05 -3.25
N GLY A 65 2.70 -6.23 -2.52
CA GLY A 65 4.15 -6.38 -2.38
C GLY A 65 4.54 -7.71 -1.71
N VAL A 66 3.82 -8.09 -0.65
CA VAL A 66 4.03 -9.37 0.03
C VAL A 66 3.61 -10.54 -0.86
N ALA A 67 2.48 -10.45 -1.57
CA ALA A 67 2.05 -11.49 -2.50
C ALA A 67 3.04 -11.66 -3.66
N ALA A 68 3.57 -10.56 -4.23
CA ALA A 68 4.55 -10.61 -5.31
C ALA A 68 5.84 -11.34 -4.90
N THR A 69 6.28 -11.16 -3.65
CA THR A 69 7.50 -11.79 -3.13
C THR A 69 7.30 -13.25 -2.71
N ALA A 70 6.10 -13.60 -2.27
CA ALA A 70 5.70 -14.94 -1.86
C ALA A 70 5.27 -15.85 -3.01
N ALA A 71 4.84 -15.28 -4.15
CA ALA A 71 4.36 -16.04 -5.30
C ALA A 71 5.47 -16.87 -5.98
N HIS A 72 5.08 -18.01 -6.54
CA HIS A 72 6.00 -18.96 -7.18
C HIS A 72 5.93 -18.87 -8.71
N GLU A 73 7.07 -18.94 -9.41
CA GLU A 73 7.09 -18.84 -10.88
C GLU A 73 6.44 -20.06 -11.59
N VAL A 74 6.47 -21.24 -10.96
CA VAL A 74 5.99 -22.52 -11.52
C VAL A 74 4.51 -22.47 -11.95
N PRO A 75 3.55 -22.04 -11.09
CA PRO A 75 2.15 -21.91 -11.50
C PRO A 75 1.95 -20.88 -12.61
N PHE A 76 2.76 -19.83 -12.70
CA PHE A 76 2.67 -18.84 -13.79
C PHE A 76 3.18 -19.37 -15.13
N HIS A 77 4.22 -20.20 -15.13
CA HIS A 77 4.68 -20.87 -16.35
C HIS A 77 3.62 -21.81 -16.95
N ALA A 78 2.90 -22.56 -16.10
CA ALA A 78 1.79 -23.40 -16.54
C ALA A 78 0.57 -22.58 -17.02
N ARG A 79 0.26 -21.44 -16.35
CA ARG A 79 -0.82 -20.53 -16.78
C ARG A 79 -0.47 -19.80 -18.08
N ALA A 80 0.80 -19.48 -18.31
CA ALA A 80 1.29 -18.86 -19.54
C ALA A 80 1.27 -19.81 -20.75
N SER A 81 1.62 -21.10 -20.55
CA SER A 81 1.51 -22.10 -21.62
C SER A 81 0.07 -22.33 -22.08
N ARG A 82 -0.90 -22.19 -21.16
CA ARG A 82 -2.35 -22.20 -21.45
C ARG A 82 -2.90 -20.87 -21.98
N ARG A 83 -2.04 -19.88 -22.29
CA ARG A 83 -2.39 -18.54 -22.79
C ARG A 83 -3.45 -17.82 -21.95
N MET A 84 -3.45 -18.00 -20.63
CA MET A 84 -4.36 -17.27 -19.76
C MET A 84 -4.07 -15.76 -19.80
N THR A 85 -5.11 -14.94 -19.93
CA THR A 85 -5.00 -13.48 -19.89
C THR A 85 -4.31 -13.02 -18.60
N GLY A 86 -3.31 -12.14 -18.70
CA GLY A 86 -2.57 -11.63 -17.54
C GLY A 86 -1.44 -12.53 -17.02
N ALA A 87 -1.23 -13.71 -17.61
CA ALA A 87 -0.19 -14.64 -17.14
C ALA A 87 1.24 -14.13 -17.40
N ARG A 88 1.47 -13.38 -18.48
CA ARG A 88 2.78 -12.83 -18.83
C ARG A 88 3.15 -11.67 -17.91
N GLU A 89 2.17 -10.84 -17.59
CA GLU A 89 2.24 -9.71 -16.66
C GLU A 89 2.44 -10.21 -15.22
N GLY A 90 1.70 -11.25 -14.82
CA GLY A 90 1.89 -11.94 -13.53
C GLY A 90 3.30 -12.54 -13.40
N LEU A 91 3.82 -13.20 -14.43
CA LEU A 91 5.18 -13.72 -14.43
C LEU A 91 6.23 -12.60 -14.33
N TRP A 92 5.99 -11.46 -14.97
CA TRP A 92 6.84 -10.28 -14.83
C TRP A 92 6.82 -9.72 -13.41
N LEU A 93 5.65 -9.63 -12.77
CA LEU A 93 5.49 -9.21 -11.37
C LEU A 93 6.32 -10.11 -10.42
N VAL A 94 6.25 -11.44 -10.57
CA VAL A 94 7.04 -12.38 -9.74
C VAL A 94 8.55 -12.26 -10.01
N ARG A 95 8.97 -12.12 -11.27
CA ARG A 95 10.39 -11.95 -11.62
C ARG A 95 10.98 -10.64 -11.13
N ASN A 96 10.17 -9.60 -11.03
CA ASN A 96 10.55 -8.27 -10.53
C ASN A 96 10.06 -8.02 -9.10
N ALA A 97 9.75 -9.07 -8.33
CA ALA A 97 9.13 -9.00 -7.02
C ALA A 97 9.86 -8.06 -6.05
N ASP A 98 11.19 -8.07 -5.99
CA ASP A 98 11.97 -7.19 -5.13
C ASP A 98 11.69 -5.70 -5.41
N ARG A 99 11.56 -5.33 -6.69
CA ARG A 99 11.25 -3.95 -7.11
C ARG A 99 9.79 -3.60 -6.84
N VAL A 100 8.87 -4.54 -7.09
CA VAL A 100 7.43 -4.35 -6.85
C VAL A 100 7.15 -4.19 -5.36
N ALA A 101 7.79 -4.99 -4.52
CA ALA A 101 7.69 -4.90 -3.07
C ALA A 101 8.26 -3.59 -2.55
N ALA A 102 9.45 -3.18 -2.97
CA ALA A 102 10.02 -1.88 -2.56
C ALA A 102 9.12 -0.72 -3.00
N PHE A 103 8.58 -0.74 -4.22
CA PHE A 103 7.67 0.31 -4.66
C PHE A 103 6.35 0.33 -3.85
N SER A 104 5.73 -0.84 -3.65
CA SER A 104 4.41 -0.91 -3.04
C SER A 104 4.45 -0.73 -1.52
N ASN A 105 5.46 -1.28 -0.85
CA ASN A 105 5.61 -1.17 0.59
C ASN A 105 6.29 0.14 1.00
N ASP A 106 7.37 0.53 0.32
CA ASP A 106 8.15 1.69 0.77
C ASP A 106 7.58 2.98 0.16
N VAL A 107 7.44 3.08 -1.17
CA VAL A 107 6.98 4.33 -1.79
C VAL A 107 5.48 4.57 -1.54
N VAL A 108 4.62 3.61 -1.90
CA VAL A 108 3.17 3.79 -1.73
C VAL A 108 2.81 3.77 -0.24
N GLY A 109 3.43 2.89 0.55
CA GLY A 109 3.23 2.83 1.99
C GLY A 109 3.61 4.13 2.70
N ASP A 110 4.75 4.75 2.36
CA ASP A 110 5.18 6.01 2.97
C ASP A 110 4.29 7.19 2.54
N ILE A 111 3.86 7.24 1.28
CA ILE A 111 2.93 8.29 0.79
C ILE A 111 1.59 8.17 1.52
N CYS A 112 1.00 6.97 1.53
CA CYS A 112 -0.26 6.72 2.24
C CYS A 112 -0.10 7.03 3.74
N GLY A 113 0.97 6.56 4.36
CA GLY A 113 1.27 6.78 5.77
C GLY A 113 1.45 8.26 6.13
N THR A 114 2.16 9.02 5.29
CA THR A 114 2.40 10.45 5.53
C THR A 114 1.11 11.27 5.39
N ILE A 115 0.33 11.02 4.34
CA ILE A 115 -0.95 11.72 4.12
C ILE A 115 -1.92 11.40 5.26
N ASN A 116 -2.03 10.13 5.64
CA ASN A 116 -2.88 9.73 6.76
C ASN A 116 -2.40 10.30 8.08
N GLY A 117 -1.09 10.26 8.34
CA GLY A 117 -0.51 10.80 9.57
C GLY A 117 -0.81 12.28 9.72
N ALA A 118 -0.64 13.05 8.64
CA ALA A 118 -0.98 14.47 8.62
C ALA A 118 -2.48 14.72 8.81
N ALA A 119 -3.35 13.93 8.17
CA ALA A 119 -4.80 14.04 8.31
C ALA A 119 -5.29 13.68 9.73
N VAL A 120 -4.77 12.61 10.31
CA VAL A 120 -5.07 12.19 11.69
C VAL A 120 -4.56 13.22 12.69
N ALA A 121 -3.36 13.77 12.49
CA ALA A 121 -2.82 14.83 13.35
C ALA A 121 -3.70 16.10 13.31
N ALA A 122 -4.14 16.52 12.12
CA ALA A 122 -5.07 17.64 11.98
C ALA A 122 -6.42 17.37 12.67
N LEU A 123 -6.94 16.14 12.55
CA LEU A 123 -8.17 15.72 13.23
C LEU A 123 -8.02 15.76 14.75
N VAL A 124 -6.94 15.21 15.30
CA VAL A 124 -6.65 15.23 16.74
C VAL A 124 -6.48 16.66 17.24
N PHE A 125 -5.76 17.51 16.50
CA PHE A 125 -5.58 18.92 16.88
C PHE A 125 -6.93 19.64 17.00
N ARG A 126 -7.81 19.49 16.01
CA ARG A 126 -9.18 20.04 16.04
C ARG A 126 -9.99 19.52 17.22
N LEU A 127 -9.89 18.22 17.54
CA LEU A 127 -10.59 17.61 18.67
C LEU A 127 -10.10 18.12 20.05
N VAL A 128 -8.82 18.47 20.16
CA VAL A 128 -8.24 18.97 21.41
C VAL A 128 -8.52 20.46 21.60
N VAL A 129 -8.41 21.26 20.53
CA VAL A 129 -8.49 22.72 20.58
C VAL A 129 -9.93 23.24 20.46
N ASP A 130 -10.70 22.73 19.50
CA ASP A 130 -11.99 23.33 19.12
C ASP A 130 -13.20 22.63 19.75
N VAL A 131 -13.07 21.37 20.18
CA VAL A 131 -14.17 20.58 20.74
C VAL A 131 -14.06 20.53 22.26
N PRO A 132 -15.03 21.05 23.05
CA PRO A 132 -15.00 21.00 24.51
C PRO A 132 -14.86 19.57 25.07
N VAL A 133 -14.42 19.45 26.33
CA VAL A 133 -14.38 18.15 27.03
C VAL A 133 -15.83 17.65 27.15
N GLY A 134 -16.16 16.57 26.44
CA GLY A 134 -17.51 16.04 26.38
C GLY A 134 -17.62 14.81 25.48
N TRP A 135 -18.85 14.35 25.25
CA TRP A 135 -19.14 13.14 24.47
C TRP A 135 -18.57 13.21 23.05
N GLU A 136 -18.65 14.36 22.39
CA GLU A 136 -18.12 14.57 21.04
C GLU A 136 -16.60 14.36 20.94
N ARG A 137 -15.84 14.81 21.95
CA ARG A 137 -14.39 14.62 22.02
C ARG A 137 -14.04 13.13 22.20
N VAL A 138 -14.78 12.43 23.05
CA VAL A 138 -14.61 10.98 23.27
C VAL A 138 -14.88 10.20 21.98
N MET A 139 -15.96 10.54 21.26
CA MET A 139 -16.27 9.90 19.97
C MET A 139 -15.18 10.18 18.91
N GLY A 140 -14.62 11.39 18.88
CA GLY A 140 -13.52 11.74 17.98
C GLY A 140 -12.23 10.96 18.27
N ILE A 141 -11.85 10.84 19.54
CA ILE A 141 -10.69 10.04 19.96
C ILE A 141 -10.92 8.55 19.63
N ALA A 142 -12.13 8.03 19.87
CA ALA A 142 -12.49 6.66 19.52
C ALA A 142 -12.39 6.42 18.00
N ALA A 143 -12.79 7.38 17.17
CA ALA A 143 -12.67 7.28 15.71
C ALA A 143 -11.19 7.23 15.26
N VAL A 144 -10.33 8.08 15.82
CA VAL A 144 -8.89 8.06 15.54
C VAL A 144 -8.26 6.75 15.98
N ALA A 145 -8.59 6.26 17.18
CA ALA A 145 -8.11 4.99 17.71
C ALA A 145 -8.56 3.81 16.84
N LEU A 146 -9.79 3.84 16.34
CA LEU A 146 -10.33 2.81 15.43
C LEU A 146 -9.55 2.79 14.11
N VAL A 147 -9.27 3.96 13.51
CA VAL A 147 -8.45 4.04 12.29
C VAL A 147 -7.05 3.51 12.53
N ALA A 148 -6.41 3.87 13.65
CA ALA A 148 -5.08 3.38 13.99
C ALA A 148 -5.06 1.85 14.16
N GLY A 149 -6.02 1.31 14.91
CA GLY A 149 -6.18 -0.13 15.09
C GLY A 149 -6.45 -0.86 13.78
N LEU A 150 -7.31 -0.32 12.91
CA LEU A 150 -7.62 -0.90 11.61
C LEU A 150 -6.41 -0.84 10.67
N THR A 151 -5.58 0.19 10.76
CA THR A 151 -4.35 0.31 9.97
C THR A 151 -3.34 -0.77 10.35
N VAL A 152 -3.09 -0.97 11.65
CA VAL A 152 -2.11 -1.96 12.13
C VAL A 152 -2.66 -3.38 11.98
N GLY A 153 -3.91 -3.61 12.41
CA GLY A 153 -4.57 -4.91 12.32
C GLY A 153 -4.84 -5.33 10.88
N GLY A 154 -5.27 -4.39 10.02
CA GLY A 154 -5.54 -4.63 8.61
C GLY A 154 -4.28 -5.03 7.84
N LYS A 155 -3.12 -4.42 8.12
CA LYS A 155 -1.84 -4.87 7.57
C LYS A 155 -1.48 -6.28 8.04
N ALA A 156 -1.65 -6.59 9.33
CA ALA A 156 -1.34 -7.91 9.86
C ALA A 156 -2.19 -9.02 9.21
N VAL A 157 -3.50 -8.82 9.14
CA VAL A 157 -4.44 -9.76 8.49
C VAL A 157 -4.15 -9.84 6.98
N GLY A 158 -3.95 -8.70 6.33
CA GLY A 158 -3.64 -8.61 4.90
C GLY A 158 -2.39 -9.39 4.52
N LYS A 159 -1.33 -9.32 5.33
CA LYS A 159 -0.09 -10.11 5.11
C LYS A 159 -0.31 -11.60 5.26
N GLY A 160 -1.08 -12.04 6.26
CA GLY A 160 -1.43 -13.45 6.42
C GLY A 160 -2.23 -13.99 5.23
N TYR A 161 -3.18 -13.20 4.73
CA TYR A 161 -3.92 -13.55 3.52
C TYR A 161 -3.01 -13.54 2.28
N ALA A 162 -2.12 -12.55 2.14
CA ALA A 162 -1.18 -12.43 1.03
C ALA A 162 -0.26 -13.66 0.91
N LEU A 163 0.19 -14.20 2.04
CA LEU A 163 1.04 -15.39 2.07
C LEU A 163 0.29 -16.66 1.66
N SER A 164 -0.97 -16.80 2.06
CA SER A 164 -1.79 -17.99 1.74
C SER A 164 -2.33 -17.98 0.31
N HIS A 165 -2.59 -16.81 -0.27
CA HIS A 165 -3.20 -16.64 -1.60
C HIS A 165 -2.32 -15.84 -2.58
N ALA A 166 -1.00 -15.90 -2.40
CA ALA A 166 -0.03 -15.10 -3.16
C ALA A 166 -0.22 -15.22 -4.68
N ASP A 167 -0.31 -16.45 -5.19
CA ASP A 167 -0.40 -16.72 -6.63
C ASP A 167 -1.71 -16.19 -7.25
N ASP A 168 -2.80 -16.15 -6.50
CA ASP A 168 -4.09 -15.66 -6.98
C ASP A 168 -4.19 -14.13 -6.96
N ILE A 169 -3.57 -13.49 -5.95
CA ILE A 169 -3.45 -12.03 -5.88
C ILE A 169 -2.59 -11.52 -7.04
N VAL A 170 -1.43 -12.15 -7.27
CA VAL A 170 -0.53 -11.79 -8.37
C VAL A 170 -1.19 -12.08 -9.72
N SER A 171 -1.92 -13.19 -9.87
CA SER A 171 -2.66 -13.48 -11.11
C SER A 171 -3.80 -12.49 -11.36
N SER A 172 -4.49 -12.03 -10.32
CA SER A 172 -5.55 -11.03 -10.46
C SER A 172 -4.98 -9.67 -10.81
N THR A 173 -3.85 -9.29 -10.21
CA THR A 173 -3.14 -8.06 -10.54
C THR A 173 -2.57 -8.10 -11.95
N GLY A 174 -2.01 -9.24 -12.39
CA GLY A 174 -1.55 -9.46 -13.76
C GLY A 174 -2.68 -9.33 -14.79
N ARG A 175 -3.87 -9.86 -14.47
CA ARG A 175 -5.08 -9.65 -15.30
C ARG A 175 -5.46 -8.18 -15.40
N PHE A 176 -5.51 -7.47 -14.28
CA PHE A 176 -5.84 -6.05 -14.24
C PHE A 176 -4.84 -5.23 -15.07
N LEU A 177 -3.54 -5.49 -14.93
CA LEU A 177 -2.50 -4.83 -15.71
C LEU A 177 -2.62 -5.11 -17.21
N SER A 178 -2.91 -6.36 -17.58
CA SER A 178 -3.13 -6.73 -18.99
C SER A 178 -4.36 -6.06 -19.60
N TRP A 179 -5.41 -5.85 -18.79
CA TRP A 179 -6.61 -5.13 -19.23
C TRP A 179 -6.31 -3.64 -19.42
N TRP A 180 -5.55 -3.04 -18.50
CA TRP A 180 -5.11 -1.65 -18.63
C TRP A 180 -4.27 -1.42 -19.88
N GLN A 181 -3.31 -2.31 -20.15
CA GLN A 181 -2.46 -2.22 -21.34
C GLN A 181 -3.25 -2.36 -22.65
N ARG A 182 -4.25 -3.24 -22.70
CA ARG A 182 -5.13 -3.38 -23.87
C ARG A 182 -6.02 -2.17 -24.12
N LYS A 183 -6.31 -1.38 -23.09
CA LYS A 183 -7.11 -0.15 -23.21
C LYS A 183 -6.29 1.07 -23.59
N ALA A 184 -4.97 1.01 -23.41
CA ALA A 184 -4.01 2.06 -23.73
C ALA A 184 -3.34 1.87 -25.11
N SER A 185 -3.73 0.84 -25.87
CA SER A 185 -3.30 0.54 -27.26
C SER A 185 -4.51 0.65 -28.18
#